data_AF-A0A178ZZL8-F1
#
_entry.id   AF-A0A178ZZL8-F1
#
_cell.length_a   1.000
_cell.length_b   1.000
_cell.length_c   1.000
_cell.angle_alpha   90.00
_cell.angle_beta   90.00
_cell.angle_gamma   90.00
#
_symmetry.space_group_name_H-M   'P 1'
#
loop_
_entity.id
_entity.type
_entity.pdbx_description
1 polymer ?
#
loop_
_entity_poly.entity_id
_entity_poly.type
_entity_poly.pdbx_seq_one_letter_code
_entity_poly.pdbx_strand_id
1 'polypeptide(L)'
;MSPPIATFNEFDGYTATKELKQGPVGKVSLTAPSEQNKLLEQFGDKWDGFKFAPIRESQVSRAMTRRYFADLDRYAESDVVIVGAGSCGLSTAYTLAKARPDLKIAIIEASVSPGGGCWLGGQLFSAMVLRKPAEAFLNDIGVPYDDEGNYVVVKHAALFMSTLMSKVLAMPNVKLFNATCVEDLVTRPSADGGVRVVGVVTNWTLVTLHHDNHSCMDPNTINAPLVISTTGHDGPFGAFCAKRLVSMNAIEKLGGMRALDMNRAEDAIVKGTREVSPGLIMGGMELSELDGANRMGPTFGAMVLSGVKAAEEALKVFEARKAECLE
;
A
#
# COMPACT_ATOMS: atom_id res chain seq x y z
N MET A 1 -35.09 -11.41 -4.20
CA MET A 1 -34.81 -12.07 -5.49
C MET A 1 -33.35 -12.45 -5.50
N SER A 2 -33.05 -13.74 -5.64
CA SER A 2 -31.66 -14.22 -5.78
C SER A 2 -31.04 -13.68 -7.07
N PRO A 3 -29.72 -13.40 -7.11
CA PRO A 3 -29.06 -13.00 -8.34
C PRO A 3 -29.12 -14.13 -9.39
N PRO A 4 -29.09 -13.82 -10.69
CA PRO A 4 -29.10 -14.85 -11.73
C PRO A 4 -27.85 -15.72 -11.60
N ILE A 5 -28.07 -17.02 -11.36
CA ILE A 5 -27.07 -18.07 -11.50
C ILE A 5 -26.69 -18.12 -12.99
N ALA A 6 -25.39 -18.14 -13.29
CA ALA A 6 -24.91 -18.39 -14.64
C ALA A 6 -25.48 -19.73 -15.14
N THR A 7 -26.44 -19.69 -16.05
CA THR A 7 -26.92 -20.88 -16.75
C THR A 7 -25.81 -21.33 -17.68
N PHE A 8 -25.16 -22.43 -17.31
CA PHE A 8 -24.23 -23.14 -18.18
C PHE A 8 -25.08 -23.70 -19.34
N ASN A 9 -24.87 -23.20 -20.55
CA ASN A 9 -25.33 -23.92 -21.73
C ASN A 9 -24.40 -25.14 -21.88
N GLU A 10 -24.96 -26.34 -21.82
CA GLU A 10 -24.23 -27.55 -22.19
C GLU A 10 -23.76 -27.38 -23.65
N PHE A 11 -22.45 -27.28 -23.82
CA PHE A 11 -21.82 -27.19 -25.13
C PHE A 11 -21.88 -28.59 -25.76
N ASP A 12 -22.81 -28.79 -26.69
CA ASP A 12 -22.91 -30.02 -27.48
C ASP A 12 -21.72 -30.12 -28.46
N GLY A 13 -20.74 -30.92 -28.07
CA GLY A 13 -19.81 -31.55 -29.01
C GLY A 13 -18.54 -30.74 -29.32
N TYR A 14 -17.52 -30.91 -28.48
CA TYR A 14 -16.15 -30.82 -28.99
C TYR A 14 -15.88 -32.09 -29.80
N THR A 15 -15.79 -31.98 -31.13
CA THR A 15 -15.17 -33.03 -31.94
C THR A 15 -13.67 -32.95 -31.69
N ALA A 16 -13.14 -33.88 -30.90
CA ALA A 16 -11.71 -33.97 -30.66
C ALA A 16 -10.95 -33.95 -32.00
N THR A 17 -10.03 -33.01 -32.16
CA THR A 17 -9.05 -33.06 -33.24
C THR A 17 -8.37 -34.43 -33.18
N LYS A 18 -8.46 -35.16 -34.31
CA LYS A 18 -7.87 -36.48 -34.56
C LYS A 18 -6.51 -36.63 -33.87
N GLU A 19 -6.36 -37.76 -33.18
CA GLU A 19 -5.11 -38.37 -32.69
C GLU A 19 -3.85 -37.50 -32.88
N LEU A 20 -3.51 -36.73 -31.85
CA LEU A 20 -2.13 -36.29 -31.67
C LEU A 20 -1.28 -37.57 -31.59
N LYS A 21 -0.45 -37.81 -32.61
CA LYS A 21 0.58 -38.86 -32.54
C LYS A 21 1.36 -38.63 -31.25
N GLN A 22 1.16 -39.50 -30.26
CA GLN A 22 2.02 -39.63 -29.10
C GLN A 22 3.36 -40.20 -29.59
N GLY A 23 4.16 -39.37 -30.25
CA GLY A 23 5.58 -39.63 -30.33
C GLY A 23 6.15 -39.65 -28.91
N PRO A 24 7.24 -40.39 -28.65
CA PRO A 24 7.89 -40.33 -27.35
C PRO A 24 8.24 -38.87 -27.06
N VAL A 25 7.57 -38.28 -26.07
CA VAL A 25 7.98 -36.98 -25.53
C VAL A 25 9.30 -37.24 -24.83
N GLY A 26 10.40 -36.98 -25.53
CA GLY A 26 11.74 -37.10 -24.95
C GLY A 26 11.80 -36.28 -23.67
N LYS A 27 12.53 -36.79 -22.67
CA LYS A 27 12.79 -36.02 -21.44
C LYS A 27 13.33 -34.64 -21.84
N VAL A 28 12.64 -33.59 -21.39
CA VAL A 28 13.10 -32.22 -21.59
C VAL A 28 14.37 -32.06 -20.76
N SER A 29 15.52 -31.94 -21.43
CA SER A 29 16.78 -31.68 -20.75
C SER A 29 16.79 -30.24 -20.26
N LEU A 30 17.03 -30.04 -18.96
CA LEU A 30 17.19 -28.73 -18.37
C LEU A 30 18.56 -28.17 -18.79
N THR A 31 18.57 -27.12 -19.60
CA THR A 31 19.79 -26.57 -20.23
C THR A 31 20.37 -25.34 -19.53
N ALA A 32 19.79 -24.85 -18.44
CA ALA A 32 20.29 -23.66 -17.73
C ALA A 32 21.41 -24.00 -16.70
N PRO A 33 22.34 -23.06 -16.42
CA PRO A 33 23.44 -23.27 -15.46
C PRO A 33 22.95 -23.72 -14.07
N SER A 34 23.70 -24.62 -13.41
CA SER A 34 23.29 -25.29 -12.16
C SER A 34 22.92 -24.33 -11.02
N GLU A 35 23.59 -23.18 -10.89
CA GLU A 35 23.25 -22.20 -9.85
C GLU A 35 21.86 -21.58 -10.02
N GLN A 36 21.35 -21.51 -11.25
CA GLN A 36 20.04 -20.93 -11.58
C GLN A 36 18.90 -21.96 -11.53
N ASN A 37 19.21 -23.26 -11.41
CA ASN A 37 18.25 -24.35 -11.55
C ASN A 37 18.07 -25.21 -10.29
N LYS A 38 18.55 -24.78 -9.12
CA LYS A 38 18.48 -25.56 -7.86
C LYS A 38 17.09 -26.15 -7.57
N LEU A 39 16.00 -25.43 -7.86
CA LEU A 39 14.64 -25.93 -7.68
C LEU A 39 14.31 -27.10 -8.62
N LEU A 40 14.66 -26.99 -9.90
CA LEU A 40 14.41 -28.04 -10.88
C LEU A 40 15.35 -29.23 -10.67
N GLU A 41 16.58 -29.00 -10.24
CA GLU A 41 17.48 -30.07 -9.77
C GLU A 41 16.89 -30.79 -8.55
N GLN A 42 16.24 -30.07 -7.63
CA GLN A 42 15.65 -30.64 -6.43
C GLN A 42 14.35 -31.42 -6.71
N PHE A 43 13.45 -30.89 -7.53
CA PHE A 43 12.08 -31.42 -7.69
C PHE A 43 11.75 -31.99 -9.07
N GLY A 44 12.46 -31.56 -10.13
CA GLY A 44 12.20 -31.97 -11.51
C GLY A 44 12.27 -33.49 -11.66
N ASP A 45 11.27 -34.07 -12.32
CA ASP A 45 11.09 -35.51 -12.55
C ASP A 45 11.15 -36.39 -11.27
N LYS A 46 11.01 -35.81 -10.07
CA LYS A 46 11.08 -36.50 -8.76
C LYS A 46 9.74 -36.53 -8.02
N TRP A 47 8.64 -36.37 -8.74
CA TRP A 47 7.30 -36.20 -8.14
C TRP A 47 6.71 -37.48 -7.54
N ASP A 48 7.10 -38.67 -8.02
CA ASP A 48 6.63 -39.95 -7.46
C ASP A 48 7.06 -40.14 -5.98
N GLY A 49 8.18 -39.53 -5.59
CA GLY A 49 8.69 -39.54 -4.21
C GLY A 49 8.30 -38.30 -3.40
N PHE A 50 7.58 -37.35 -3.99
CA PHE A 50 7.22 -36.10 -3.33
C PHE A 50 6.18 -36.33 -2.24
N LYS A 51 6.47 -35.83 -1.04
CA LYS A 51 5.48 -35.71 0.04
C LYS A 51 5.80 -34.51 0.91
N PHE A 52 4.76 -33.80 1.34
CA PHE A 52 4.90 -32.84 2.43
C PHE A 52 5.11 -33.56 3.75
N ALA A 53 5.71 -32.86 4.72
CA ALA A 53 5.70 -33.30 6.10
C ALA A 53 4.26 -33.29 6.66
N PRO A 54 3.91 -34.20 7.59
CA PRO A 54 2.58 -34.22 8.20
C PRO A 54 2.31 -32.95 9.02
N ILE A 55 1.05 -32.49 9.02
CA ILE A 55 0.59 -31.31 9.76
C ILE A 55 -0.86 -31.52 10.23
N ARG A 56 -1.23 -30.86 11.34
CA ARG A 56 -2.61 -30.77 11.85
C ARG A 56 -3.14 -29.35 11.70
N GLU A 57 -4.42 -29.20 11.40
CA GLU A 57 -5.10 -27.93 11.11
C GLU A 57 -4.92 -26.92 12.25
N SER A 58 -4.99 -27.38 13.51
CA SER A 58 -4.83 -26.52 14.68
C SER A 58 -3.40 -25.96 14.83
N GLN A 59 -2.39 -26.59 14.25
CA GLN A 59 -1.03 -26.03 14.22
C GLN A 59 -0.99 -24.79 13.32
N VAL A 60 -1.69 -24.82 12.19
CA VAL A 60 -1.78 -23.69 11.25
C VAL A 60 -2.59 -22.54 11.86
N SER A 61 -3.77 -22.83 12.43
CA SER A 61 -4.59 -21.83 13.13
C SER A 61 -3.80 -21.12 14.24
N ARG A 62 -3.15 -21.89 15.13
CA ARG A 62 -2.32 -21.33 16.21
C ARG A 62 -1.09 -20.57 15.70
N ALA A 63 -0.49 -21.02 14.60
CA ALA A 63 0.67 -20.34 14.02
C ALA A 63 0.33 -18.94 13.51
N MET A 64 -0.84 -18.78 12.89
CA MET A 64 -1.31 -17.50 12.38
C MET A 64 -1.81 -16.59 13.51
N THR A 65 -2.73 -17.07 14.36
CA THR A 65 -3.32 -16.24 15.42
C THR A 65 -2.28 -15.77 16.42
N ARG A 66 -1.35 -16.62 16.85
CA ARG A 66 -0.26 -16.21 17.75
C ARG A 66 0.55 -15.04 17.20
N ARG A 67 0.82 -15.02 15.89
CA ARG A 67 1.59 -13.94 15.25
C ARG A 67 0.76 -12.69 15.06
N TYR A 68 -0.47 -12.83 14.56
CA TYR A 68 -1.35 -11.69 14.32
C TYR A 68 -1.68 -10.94 15.62
N PHE A 69 -1.96 -11.67 16.72
CA PHE A 69 -2.20 -11.06 18.02
C PHE A 69 -0.93 -10.50 18.67
N ALA A 70 0.25 -11.07 18.41
CA ALA A 70 1.51 -10.45 18.81
C ALA A 70 1.77 -9.13 18.07
N ASP A 71 1.38 -9.04 16.80
CA ASP A 71 1.43 -7.79 16.04
C ASP A 71 0.43 -6.76 16.60
N LEU A 72 -0.81 -7.17 16.89
CA LEU A 72 -1.82 -6.28 17.51
C LEU A 72 -1.32 -5.72 18.86
N ASP A 73 -0.73 -6.56 19.71
CA ASP A 73 -0.17 -6.14 20.99
C ASP A 73 1.01 -5.16 20.80
N ARG A 74 1.98 -5.53 19.93
CA ARG A 74 3.18 -4.72 19.69
C ARG A 74 2.88 -3.34 19.07
N TYR A 75 1.89 -3.27 18.18
CA TYR A 75 1.58 -2.08 17.39
C TYR A 75 0.35 -1.32 17.87
N ALA A 76 -0.35 -1.76 18.93
CA ALA A 76 -1.39 -0.96 19.59
C ALA A 76 -0.84 0.43 20.01
N GLU A 77 0.42 0.47 20.43
CA GLU A 77 1.25 1.67 20.54
C GLU A 77 2.30 1.64 19.42
N SER A 78 2.18 2.52 18.43
CA SER A 78 3.11 2.64 17.30
C SER A 78 3.88 3.95 17.36
N ASP A 79 5.07 4.02 16.77
CA ASP A 79 5.78 5.30 16.62
C ASP A 79 5.20 6.10 15.45
N VAL A 80 4.93 5.42 14.32
CA VAL A 80 4.32 6.04 13.14
C VAL A 80 3.24 5.14 12.58
N VAL A 81 2.09 5.72 12.24
CA VAL A 81 1.04 5.06 11.45
C VAL A 81 1.01 5.65 10.04
N ILE A 82 1.05 4.81 9.02
CA ILE A 82 0.86 5.19 7.62
C ILE A 82 -0.51 4.67 7.15
N VAL A 83 -1.38 5.56 6.70
CA VAL A 83 -2.72 5.21 6.21
C VAL A 83 -2.71 5.17 4.68
N GLY A 84 -3.01 3.99 4.13
CA GLY A 84 -2.95 3.69 2.70
C GLY A 84 -1.58 3.16 2.27
N ALA A 85 -1.54 1.92 1.78
CA ALA A 85 -0.37 1.27 1.21
C ALA A 85 -0.28 1.46 -0.31
N GLY A 86 -0.57 2.66 -0.81
CA GLY A 86 -0.35 3.05 -2.20
C GLY A 86 1.12 3.32 -2.53
N SER A 87 1.41 3.77 -3.74
CA SER A 87 2.77 4.12 -4.16
C SER A 87 3.41 5.19 -3.27
N CYS A 88 2.65 6.22 -2.87
CA CYS A 88 3.13 7.24 -1.93
C CYS A 88 3.40 6.65 -0.54
N GLY A 89 2.42 5.98 0.07
CA GLY A 89 2.54 5.41 1.42
C GLY A 89 3.66 4.38 1.56
N LEU A 90 3.82 3.49 0.57
CA LEU A 90 4.92 2.52 0.57
C LEU A 90 6.28 3.16 0.27
N SER A 91 6.34 4.26 -0.50
CA SER A 91 7.58 5.04 -0.67
C SER A 91 7.97 5.76 0.62
N THR A 92 6.99 6.31 1.35
CA THR A 92 7.18 6.83 2.72
C THR A 92 7.72 5.76 3.64
N ALA A 93 7.05 4.60 3.70
CA ALA A 93 7.42 3.48 4.57
C ALA A 93 8.85 3.01 4.30
N TYR A 94 9.21 2.79 3.03
CA TYR A 94 10.55 2.38 2.62
C TYR A 94 11.62 3.38 3.08
N THR A 95 11.40 4.66 2.79
CA THR A 95 12.34 5.74 3.10
C THR A 95 12.52 5.90 4.61
N LEU A 96 11.40 5.96 5.34
CA LEU A 96 11.39 6.19 6.79
C LEU A 96 11.96 5.00 7.56
N ALA A 97 11.51 3.78 7.25
CA ALA A 97 11.97 2.58 7.95
C ALA A 97 13.46 2.31 7.74
N LYS A 98 14.00 2.62 6.55
CA LYS A 98 15.43 2.56 6.25
C LYS A 98 16.22 3.61 7.04
N ALA A 99 15.70 4.83 7.18
CA ALA A 99 16.35 5.92 7.90
C ALA A 99 16.28 5.77 9.43
N ARG A 100 15.21 5.16 9.94
CA ARG A 100 14.94 4.96 11.38
C ARG A 100 14.53 3.51 11.67
N PRO A 101 15.47 2.56 11.65
CA PRO A 101 15.20 1.15 11.97
C PRO A 101 14.68 0.92 13.40
N ASP A 102 14.82 1.92 14.28
CA ASP A 102 14.35 1.93 15.66
C ASP A 102 12.84 2.18 15.80
N LEU A 103 12.19 2.79 14.81
CA LEU A 103 10.77 3.17 14.89
C LEU A 103 9.84 2.03 14.49
N LYS A 104 8.77 1.82 15.28
CA LYS A 104 7.66 0.93 14.94
C LYS A 104 6.70 1.61 13.94
N ILE A 105 6.66 1.11 12.72
CA ILE A 105 5.85 1.66 11.63
C ILE A 105 4.69 0.71 11.31
N ALA A 106 3.46 1.11 11.64
CA ALA A 106 2.25 0.40 11.27
C ALA A 106 1.67 0.98 9.97
N ILE A 107 1.43 0.14 8.97
CA ILE A 107 0.78 0.51 7.72
C ILE A 107 -0.65 -0.07 7.74
N ILE A 108 -1.65 0.79 7.60
CA ILE A 108 -3.06 0.40 7.58
C ILE A 108 -3.57 0.51 6.14
N GLU A 109 -3.99 -0.60 5.56
CA GLU A 109 -4.46 -0.70 4.17
C GLU A 109 -5.85 -1.31 4.11
N ALA A 110 -6.80 -0.54 3.58
CA ALA A 110 -8.19 -0.96 3.51
C ALA A 110 -8.38 -2.19 2.61
N SER A 111 -7.66 -2.27 1.50
CA SER A 111 -7.78 -3.38 0.56
C SER A 111 -7.11 -4.65 1.09
N VAL A 112 -7.58 -5.82 0.63
CA VAL A 112 -6.85 -7.08 0.84
C VAL A 112 -5.47 -7.00 0.18
N SER A 113 -5.41 -6.51 -1.05
CA SER A 113 -4.16 -6.33 -1.78
C SER A 113 -3.66 -4.89 -1.65
N PRO A 114 -2.48 -4.64 -1.05
CA PRO A 114 -1.87 -3.31 -1.04
C PRO A 114 -1.41 -2.89 -2.45
N GLY A 115 -0.89 -1.67 -2.58
CA GLY A 115 -0.37 -1.09 -3.82
C GLY A 115 -1.27 -0.01 -4.43
N GLY A 116 -2.51 0.11 -3.96
CA GLY A 116 -3.47 1.10 -4.44
C GLY A 116 -3.62 1.06 -5.98
N GLY A 117 -3.60 2.23 -6.61
CA GLY A 117 -3.68 2.36 -8.07
C GLY A 117 -2.40 2.00 -8.85
N CYS A 118 -1.31 1.60 -8.17
CA CYS A 118 0.01 1.41 -8.80
C CYS A 118 0.23 0.00 -9.38
N TRP A 119 -0.84 -0.70 -9.74
CA TRP A 119 -0.78 -1.99 -10.43
C TRP A 119 -0.81 -1.86 -11.96
N LEU A 120 -1.29 -0.72 -12.45
CA LEU A 120 -1.47 -0.41 -13.87
C LEU A 120 -0.97 1.01 -14.16
N GLY A 121 -0.77 1.30 -15.44
CA GLY A 121 -0.68 2.66 -15.97
C GLY A 121 -2.06 3.25 -16.25
N GLY A 122 -2.16 4.13 -17.24
CA GLY A 122 -3.44 4.70 -17.68
C GLY A 122 -4.31 3.68 -18.43
N GLN A 123 -5.64 3.77 -18.28
CA GLN A 123 -6.61 3.02 -19.10
C GLN A 123 -6.35 1.50 -19.16
N LEU A 124 -5.93 0.91 -18.05
CA LEU A 124 -5.59 -0.52 -17.93
C LEU A 124 -4.32 -0.96 -18.69
N PHE A 125 -3.55 -0.04 -19.25
CA PHE A 125 -2.23 -0.35 -19.79
C PHE A 125 -1.21 -0.62 -18.68
N SER A 126 -0.03 -1.15 -19.04
CA SER A 126 0.93 -1.66 -18.05
C SER A 126 2.04 -0.68 -17.68
N ALA A 127 2.56 0.07 -18.65
CA ALA A 127 3.78 0.87 -18.49
C ALA A 127 3.61 1.96 -17.42
N MET A 128 4.64 2.14 -16.60
CA MET A 128 4.66 3.15 -15.54
C MET A 128 5.69 4.22 -15.90
N VAL A 129 5.20 5.44 -16.14
CA VAL A 129 6.04 6.59 -16.49
C VAL A 129 6.39 7.38 -15.23
N LEU A 130 7.67 7.73 -15.09
CA LEU A 130 8.15 8.61 -14.03
C LEU A 130 9.01 9.71 -14.65
N ARG A 131 8.65 10.98 -14.43
CA ARG A 131 9.49 12.12 -14.80
C ARG A 131 10.72 12.20 -13.91
N LYS A 132 11.85 12.63 -14.47
CA LYS A 132 13.08 12.85 -13.70
C LYS A 132 12.90 14.02 -12.70
N PRO A 133 13.46 13.96 -11.47
CA PRO A 133 14.50 13.03 -10.99
C PRO A 133 13.97 11.78 -10.24
N ALA A 134 12.74 11.31 -10.49
CA ALA A 134 12.17 10.18 -9.74
C ALA A 134 12.84 8.82 -10.03
N GLU A 135 13.62 8.71 -11.11
CA GLU A 135 14.47 7.55 -11.41
C GLU A 135 15.50 7.27 -10.32
N ALA A 136 15.91 8.29 -9.56
CA ALA A 136 16.81 8.11 -8.41
C ALA A 136 16.24 7.12 -7.38
N PHE A 137 14.91 7.13 -7.18
CA PHE A 137 14.25 6.16 -6.31
C PHE A 137 14.23 4.76 -6.92
N LEU A 138 14.00 4.64 -8.23
CA LEU A 138 14.06 3.36 -8.95
C LEU A 138 15.44 2.71 -8.82
N ASN A 139 16.50 3.52 -8.91
CA ASN A 139 17.89 3.08 -8.69
C ASN A 139 18.08 2.53 -7.28
N ASP A 140 17.57 3.20 -6.24
CA ASP A 140 17.72 2.76 -4.84
C ASP A 140 16.99 1.43 -4.57
N ILE A 141 15.84 1.20 -5.23
CA ILE A 141 15.10 -0.06 -5.11
C ILE A 141 15.48 -1.10 -6.18
N GLY A 142 16.41 -0.81 -7.09
CA GLY A 142 16.85 -1.73 -8.13
C GLY A 142 15.75 -2.15 -9.11
N VAL A 143 14.82 -1.24 -9.45
CA VAL A 143 13.80 -1.48 -10.48
C VAL A 143 14.33 -0.99 -11.83
N PRO A 144 14.46 -1.86 -12.85
CA PRO A 144 14.94 -1.47 -14.16
C PRO A 144 13.89 -0.62 -14.90
N TYR A 145 14.37 0.29 -15.74
CA TYR A 145 13.56 1.18 -16.56
C TYR A 145 14.29 1.48 -17.87
N ASP A 146 13.51 1.92 -18.87
CA ASP A 146 14.02 2.50 -20.11
C ASP A 146 14.10 4.03 -19.93
N ASP A 147 15.23 4.64 -20.31
CA ASP A 147 15.45 6.10 -20.21
C ASP A 147 15.05 6.79 -21.52
N GLU A 148 14.10 7.73 -21.42
CA GLU A 148 13.50 8.47 -22.53
C GLU A 148 13.83 9.98 -22.46
N GLY A 149 14.94 10.34 -21.80
CA GLY A 149 15.40 11.72 -21.67
C GLY A 149 14.85 12.40 -20.41
N ASN A 150 13.70 13.07 -20.52
CA ASN A 150 13.10 13.83 -19.40
C ASN A 150 12.26 12.95 -18.44
N TYR A 151 12.06 11.68 -18.81
CA TYR A 151 11.33 10.69 -18.04
C TYR A 151 11.91 9.30 -18.28
N VAL A 152 11.50 8.36 -17.45
CA VAL A 152 11.85 6.95 -17.55
C VAL A 152 10.57 6.10 -17.55
N VAL A 153 10.66 4.89 -18.08
CA VAL A 153 9.52 3.97 -18.18
C VAL A 153 9.86 2.63 -17.55
N VAL A 154 9.15 2.26 -16.48
CA VAL A 154 9.19 0.89 -15.96
C VAL A 154 8.24 0.06 -16.81
N LYS A 155 8.72 -1.09 -17.33
CA LYS A 155 7.97 -1.96 -18.24
C LYS A 155 6.55 -2.33 -17.76
N HIS A 156 6.36 -2.40 -16.45
CA HIS A 156 5.06 -2.64 -15.84
C HIS A 156 4.99 -2.02 -14.45
N ALA A 157 3.92 -1.29 -14.14
CA ALA A 157 3.68 -0.71 -12.80
C ALA A 157 3.77 -1.75 -11.67
N ALA A 158 3.25 -2.96 -11.89
CA ALA A 158 3.37 -4.10 -10.98
C ALA A 158 4.82 -4.48 -10.64
N LEU A 159 5.79 -4.30 -11.56
CA LEU A 159 7.20 -4.58 -11.26
C LEU A 159 7.72 -3.60 -10.21
N PHE A 160 7.44 -2.31 -10.37
CA PHE A 160 7.77 -1.30 -9.37
C PHE A 160 7.08 -1.62 -8.04
N MET A 161 5.76 -1.83 -8.08
CA MET A 161 4.98 -1.91 -6.86
C MET A 161 5.30 -3.18 -6.05
N SER A 162 5.43 -4.33 -6.70
CA SER A 162 5.82 -5.59 -6.03
C SER A 162 7.24 -5.54 -5.47
N THR A 163 8.18 -4.91 -6.16
CA THR A 163 9.57 -4.76 -5.69
C THR A 163 9.63 -3.87 -4.44
N LEU A 164 9.00 -2.70 -4.49
CA LEU A 164 8.92 -1.79 -3.35
C LEU A 164 8.24 -2.45 -2.16
N MET A 165 7.08 -3.09 -2.37
CA MET A 165 6.35 -3.82 -1.33
C MET A 165 7.21 -4.93 -0.71
N SER A 166 7.92 -5.73 -1.51
CA SER A 166 8.80 -6.78 -1.01
C SER A 166 9.90 -6.23 -0.11
N LYS A 167 10.52 -5.11 -0.49
CA LYS A 167 11.57 -4.47 0.32
C LYS A 167 11.02 -3.88 1.62
N VAL A 168 9.85 -3.25 1.59
CA VAL A 168 9.18 -2.71 2.79
C VAL A 168 8.80 -3.82 3.76
N LEU A 169 8.17 -4.90 3.27
CA LEU A 169 7.74 -6.02 4.10
C LEU A 169 8.90 -6.85 4.69
N ALA A 170 10.09 -6.74 4.10
CA ALA A 170 11.30 -7.37 4.64
C ALA A 170 11.93 -6.59 5.81
N MET A 171 11.48 -5.36 6.10
CA MET A 171 12.02 -4.54 7.18
C MET A 171 11.45 -4.98 8.54
N PRO A 172 12.30 -5.22 9.56
CA PRO A 172 11.88 -5.83 10.84
C PRO A 172 11.01 -4.93 11.73
N ASN A 173 10.95 -3.63 11.41
CA ASN A 173 10.26 -2.59 12.15
C ASN A 173 8.99 -2.08 11.43
N VAL A 174 8.59 -2.75 10.34
CA VAL A 174 7.37 -2.45 9.59
C VAL A 174 6.34 -3.55 9.79
N LYS A 175 5.07 -3.17 9.96
CA LYS A 175 3.94 -4.10 9.91
C LYS A 175 2.87 -3.58 8.96
N LEU A 176 2.43 -4.44 8.06
CA LEU A 176 1.26 -4.20 7.22
C LEU A 176 0.02 -4.88 7.83
N PHE A 177 -1.00 -4.07 8.11
CA PHE A 177 -2.37 -4.50 8.41
C PHE A 177 -3.25 -4.19 7.19
N ASN A 178 -3.26 -5.10 6.24
CA ASN A 178 -4.16 -5.08 5.09
C ASN A 178 -5.53 -5.66 5.46
N ALA A 179 -6.55 -5.36 4.66
CA ALA A 179 -7.97 -5.59 4.99
C ALA A 179 -8.45 -4.88 6.26
N THR A 180 -7.74 -3.83 6.66
CA THR A 180 -8.04 -2.99 7.83
C THR A 180 -8.12 -1.55 7.35
N CYS A 181 -9.22 -0.87 7.60
CA CYS A 181 -9.37 0.54 7.23
C CYS A 181 -9.34 1.44 8.46
N VAL A 182 -9.00 2.71 8.23
CA VAL A 182 -9.13 3.76 9.23
C VAL A 182 -10.50 4.41 9.04
N GLU A 183 -11.31 4.44 10.09
CA GLU A 183 -12.66 5.02 10.07
C GLU A 183 -12.79 6.28 10.93
N ASP A 184 -11.81 6.57 11.79
CA ASP A 184 -11.67 7.86 12.50
C ASP A 184 -10.21 8.13 12.91
N LEU A 185 -9.94 9.32 13.43
CA LEU A 185 -8.67 9.75 14.00
C LEU A 185 -8.77 9.83 15.53
N VAL A 186 -7.73 9.38 16.22
CA VAL A 186 -7.61 9.63 17.67
C VAL A 186 -7.03 11.03 17.84
N THR A 187 -7.67 11.86 18.66
CA THR A 187 -7.32 13.28 18.78
C THR A 187 -7.07 13.72 20.22
N ARG A 188 -6.33 14.82 20.37
CA ARG A 188 -6.14 15.57 21.63
C ARG A 188 -6.28 17.07 21.36
N PRO A 189 -6.68 17.87 22.36
CA PRO A 189 -6.55 19.32 22.28
C PRO A 189 -5.09 19.70 22.00
N SER A 190 -4.90 20.67 21.11
CA SER A 190 -3.60 21.30 20.87
C SER A 190 -3.44 22.54 21.77
N ALA A 191 -2.19 22.93 22.04
CA ALA A 191 -1.87 24.08 22.89
C ALA A 191 -2.38 25.42 22.34
N ASP A 192 -2.57 25.52 21.03
CA ASP A 192 -3.13 26.67 20.32
C ASP A 192 -4.67 26.67 20.25
N GLY A 193 -5.34 25.74 20.94
CA GLY A 193 -6.79 25.59 20.92
C GLY A 193 -7.32 24.79 19.73
N GLY A 194 -6.43 24.29 18.86
CA GLY A 194 -6.77 23.38 17.77
C GLY A 194 -6.87 21.91 18.20
N VAL A 195 -6.74 21.01 17.23
CA VAL A 195 -6.75 19.56 17.45
C VAL A 195 -5.47 18.94 16.93
N ARG A 196 -4.86 18.07 17.75
CA ARG A 196 -3.71 17.24 17.40
C ARG A 196 -4.15 15.81 17.16
N VAL A 197 -3.63 15.17 16.12
CA VAL A 197 -3.84 13.75 15.82
C VAL A 197 -2.80 12.93 16.57
N VAL A 198 -3.24 11.87 17.27
CA VAL A 198 -2.39 11.01 18.12
C VAL A 198 -2.65 9.51 17.92
N GLY A 199 -3.20 9.16 16.75
CA GLY A 199 -3.51 7.78 16.40
C GLY A 199 -4.65 7.65 15.42
N VAL A 200 -5.06 6.42 15.19
CA VAL A 200 -6.13 6.06 14.26
C VAL A 200 -7.14 5.12 14.90
N VAL A 201 -8.38 5.24 14.47
CA VAL A 201 -9.47 4.32 14.80
C VAL A 201 -9.64 3.38 13.62
N THR A 202 -9.55 2.08 13.88
CA THR A 202 -9.44 1.04 12.86
C THR A 202 -10.56 0.02 12.96
N ASN A 203 -10.94 -0.55 11.83
CA ASN A 203 -11.79 -1.73 11.81
C ASN A 203 -11.42 -2.62 10.61
N TRP A 204 -11.96 -3.83 10.58
CA TRP A 204 -11.96 -4.61 9.35
C TRP A 204 -12.70 -3.83 8.27
N THR A 205 -12.14 -3.74 7.07
CA THR A 205 -12.76 -2.96 5.99
C THR A 205 -14.19 -3.40 5.67
N LEU A 206 -14.46 -4.71 5.76
CA LEU A 206 -15.80 -5.24 5.57
C LEU A 206 -16.77 -4.83 6.67
N VAL A 207 -16.31 -4.64 7.92
CA VAL A 207 -17.17 -4.12 8.99
C VAL A 207 -17.54 -2.67 8.66
N THR A 208 -16.55 -1.83 8.32
CA THR A 208 -16.79 -0.42 8.01
C THR A 208 -17.70 -0.20 6.81
N LEU A 209 -17.61 -1.06 5.77
CA LEU A 209 -18.50 -0.99 4.61
C LEU A 209 -19.95 -1.43 4.89
N HIS A 210 -20.22 -2.02 6.07
CA HIS A 210 -21.49 -2.66 6.39
C HIS A 210 -22.03 -2.25 7.78
N HIS A 211 -21.69 -1.04 8.25
CA HIS A 211 -22.18 -0.49 9.53
C HIS A 211 -23.72 -0.47 9.62
N ASP A 212 -24.42 -0.34 8.50
CA ASP A 212 -25.90 -0.33 8.44
C ASP A 212 -26.54 -1.73 8.28
N ASN A 213 -25.74 -2.79 8.13
CA ASN A 213 -26.23 -4.13 7.80
C ASN A 213 -26.34 -5.07 9.02
N HIS A 214 -25.83 -4.64 10.18
CA HIS A 214 -25.73 -5.44 11.39
C HIS A 214 -25.98 -4.55 12.62
N SER A 215 -25.96 -5.15 13.82
CA SER A 215 -25.79 -4.38 15.06
C SER A 215 -24.46 -3.60 15.03
N CYS A 216 -24.35 -2.55 15.84
CA CYS A 216 -23.11 -1.77 15.97
C CYS A 216 -21.90 -2.69 16.26
N MET A 217 -20.84 -2.50 15.48
CA MET A 217 -19.58 -3.25 15.56
C MET A 217 -18.45 -2.27 15.83
N ASP A 218 -18.19 -2.02 17.11
CA ASP A 218 -17.24 -0.99 17.53
C ASP A 218 -15.83 -1.19 16.93
N PRO A 219 -15.11 -0.10 16.65
CA PRO A 219 -13.73 -0.17 16.19
C PRO A 219 -12.73 -0.61 17.27
N ASN A 220 -11.49 -0.81 16.82
CA ASN A 220 -10.30 -0.85 17.64
C ASN A 220 -9.43 0.41 17.41
N THR A 221 -8.35 0.61 18.16
CA THR A 221 -7.50 1.81 18.07
C THR A 221 -6.02 1.48 18.00
N ILE A 222 -5.26 2.36 17.35
CA ILE A 222 -3.80 2.38 17.38
C ILE A 222 -3.35 3.78 17.76
N ASN A 223 -2.63 3.90 18.87
CA ASN A 223 -2.00 5.13 19.30
C ASN A 223 -0.70 5.34 18.53
N ALA A 224 -0.46 6.58 18.10
CA ALA A 224 0.81 6.97 17.49
C ALA A 224 1.02 8.48 17.57
N PRO A 225 2.20 8.98 17.97
CA PRO A 225 2.48 10.41 17.97
C PRO A 225 2.42 11.03 16.57
N LEU A 226 2.59 10.22 15.51
CA LEU A 226 2.58 10.70 14.14
C LEU A 226 1.80 9.77 13.22
N VAL A 227 0.85 10.36 12.48
CA VAL A 227 0.08 9.70 11.41
C VAL A 227 0.49 10.33 10.08
N ILE A 228 0.70 9.49 9.06
CA ILE A 228 0.98 9.91 7.68
C ILE A 228 -0.13 9.37 6.79
N SER A 229 -0.97 10.26 6.26
CA SER A 229 -2.08 9.89 5.39
C SER A 229 -1.73 9.99 3.92
N THR A 230 -1.95 8.89 3.20
CA THR A 230 -1.67 8.75 1.77
C THR A 230 -2.79 7.96 1.06
N THR A 231 -4.05 8.19 1.42
CA THR A 231 -5.18 7.34 0.96
C THR A 231 -5.65 7.64 -0.46
N GLY A 232 -4.91 8.47 -1.21
CA GLY A 232 -5.25 8.88 -2.56
C GLY A 232 -6.44 9.84 -2.59
N HIS A 233 -7.06 10.01 -3.76
CA HIS A 233 -8.16 10.97 -3.96
C HIS A 233 -9.52 10.30 -4.22
N ASP A 234 -9.52 9.01 -4.62
CA ASP A 234 -10.70 8.31 -5.12
C ASP A 234 -10.98 7.01 -4.35
N GLY A 235 -12.10 6.38 -4.65
CA GLY A 235 -12.56 5.13 -4.03
C GLY A 235 -13.27 5.35 -2.70
N PRO A 236 -13.78 4.27 -2.08
CA PRO A 236 -14.60 4.35 -0.88
C PRO A 236 -13.92 5.05 0.31
N PHE A 237 -12.59 5.00 0.37
CA PHE A 237 -11.76 5.57 1.45
C PHE A 237 -10.80 6.67 0.97
N GLY A 238 -10.99 7.18 -0.26
CA GLY A 238 -10.14 8.20 -0.85
C GLY A 238 -10.22 9.52 -0.09
N ALA A 239 -9.07 10.15 0.14
CA ALA A 239 -8.90 11.39 0.88
C ALA A 239 -9.55 11.40 2.27
N PHE A 240 -9.43 10.27 2.97
CA PHE A 240 -10.13 10.04 4.24
C PHE A 240 -9.74 11.07 5.29
N CYS A 241 -8.44 11.24 5.57
CA CYS A 241 -8.00 12.14 6.63
C CYS A 241 -8.27 13.60 6.27
N ALA A 242 -8.12 13.98 4.99
CA ALA A 242 -8.48 15.32 4.53
C ALA A 242 -9.97 15.63 4.76
N LYS A 243 -10.86 14.72 4.36
CA LYS A 243 -12.31 14.84 4.61
C LYS A 243 -12.62 14.83 6.11
N ARG A 244 -11.91 14.01 6.89
CA ARG A 244 -12.12 13.92 8.33
C ARG A 244 -11.80 15.24 9.02
N LEU A 245 -10.69 15.90 8.66
CA LEU A 245 -10.32 17.23 9.17
C LEU A 245 -11.43 18.27 8.97
N VAL A 246 -12.14 18.25 7.84
CA VAL A 246 -13.32 19.12 7.62
C VAL A 246 -14.45 18.74 8.57
N SER A 247 -14.83 17.45 8.62
CA SER A 247 -15.98 17.01 9.42
C SER A 247 -15.82 17.18 10.93
N MET A 248 -14.57 17.28 11.41
CA MET A 248 -14.23 17.56 12.80
C MET A 248 -13.96 19.05 13.06
N ASN A 249 -14.22 19.92 12.08
CA ASN A 249 -13.98 21.37 12.13
C ASN A 249 -12.53 21.77 12.43
N ALA A 250 -11.55 20.94 12.07
CA ALA A 250 -10.14 21.32 12.15
C ALA A 250 -9.73 22.23 10.98
N ILE A 251 -10.46 22.18 9.86
CA ILE A 251 -10.35 23.10 8.73
C ILE A 251 -11.75 23.45 8.20
N GLU A 252 -11.89 24.59 7.53
CA GLU A 252 -13.19 25.07 7.01
C GLU A 252 -13.74 24.15 5.90
N LYS A 253 -12.90 23.80 4.91
CA LYS A 253 -13.29 23.05 3.72
C LYS A 253 -12.08 22.47 3.00
N LEU A 254 -12.33 21.54 2.08
CA LEU A 254 -11.35 21.06 1.12
C LEU A 254 -11.09 22.09 0.02
N GLY A 255 -9.86 22.13 -0.50
CA GLY A 255 -9.54 22.85 -1.73
C GLY A 255 -10.20 22.23 -2.96
N GLY A 256 -10.29 20.90 -3.00
CA GLY A 256 -10.89 20.09 -4.07
C GLY A 256 -9.97 19.91 -5.27
N MET A 257 -9.65 18.65 -5.61
CA MET A 257 -8.73 18.31 -6.71
C MET A 257 -9.17 18.97 -8.03
N ARG A 258 -8.20 19.57 -8.75
CA ARG A 258 -8.43 20.27 -10.01
C ARG A 258 -8.19 19.38 -11.22
N ALA A 259 -8.53 19.90 -12.40
CA ALA A 259 -8.33 19.25 -13.68
C ALA A 259 -6.86 18.85 -13.93
N LEU A 260 -6.64 17.99 -14.92
CA LEU A 260 -5.34 17.41 -15.20
C LEU A 260 -4.37 18.45 -15.78
N ASP A 261 -3.22 18.62 -15.12
CA ASP A 261 -2.05 19.38 -15.61
C ASP A 261 -0.80 18.78 -14.96
N MET A 262 -0.10 17.90 -15.69
CA MET A 262 1.04 17.15 -15.16
C MET A 262 2.20 18.05 -14.68
N ASN A 263 2.46 19.15 -15.38
CA ASN A 263 3.59 20.02 -15.08
C ASN A 263 3.37 20.75 -13.75
N ARG A 264 2.15 21.23 -13.51
CA ARG A 264 1.80 21.90 -12.25
C ARG A 264 1.54 20.90 -11.13
N ALA A 265 0.85 19.81 -11.42
CA ALA A 265 0.42 18.82 -10.42
C ALA A 265 1.60 18.19 -9.70
N GLU A 266 2.56 17.63 -10.44
CA GLU A 266 3.63 16.85 -9.81
C GLU A 266 4.49 17.70 -8.86
N ASP A 267 4.87 18.89 -9.31
CA ASP A 267 5.60 19.87 -8.50
C ASP A 267 4.82 20.29 -7.25
N ALA A 268 3.54 20.61 -7.41
CA ALA A 268 2.70 21.07 -6.30
C ALA A 268 2.55 19.98 -5.22
N ILE A 269 2.35 18.72 -5.63
CA ILE A 269 2.18 17.61 -4.69
C ILE A 269 3.46 17.31 -3.92
N VAL A 270 4.61 17.24 -4.61
CA VAL A 270 5.89 16.98 -3.95
C VAL A 270 6.25 18.11 -2.99
N LYS A 271 6.19 19.38 -3.45
CA LYS A 271 6.55 20.55 -2.64
C LYS A 271 5.57 20.81 -1.50
N GLY A 272 4.30 20.48 -1.68
CA GLY A 272 3.24 20.68 -0.69
C GLY A 272 3.20 19.62 0.41
N THR A 273 3.83 18.46 0.22
CA THR A 273 3.79 17.36 1.21
C THR A 273 4.39 17.83 2.54
N ARG A 274 3.58 17.78 3.61
CA ARG A 274 3.89 18.40 4.91
C ARG A 274 3.03 17.86 6.05
N GLU A 275 3.35 18.26 7.27
CA GLU A 275 2.43 18.21 8.41
C GLU A 275 1.32 19.25 8.21
N VAL A 276 0.09 18.77 7.97
CA VAL A 276 -1.07 19.61 7.64
C VAL A 276 -1.90 19.97 8.86
N SER A 277 -1.76 19.20 9.93
CA SER A 277 -2.29 19.42 11.27
C SER A 277 -1.31 18.77 12.25
N PRO A 278 -1.14 19.26 13.50
CA PRO A 278 -0.22 18.63 14.46
C PRO A 278 -0.44 17.12 14.57
N GLY A 279 0.61 16.34 14.33
CA GLY A 279 0.58 14.88 14.33
C GLY A 279 0.04 14.22 13.06
N LEU A 280 -0.31 14.99 12.02
CA LEU A 280 -0.83 14.47 10.74
C LEU A 280 -0.05 15.04 9.54
N ILE A 281 0.75 14.19 8.92
CA ILE A 281 1.40 14.46 7.64
C ILE A 281 0.52 13.94 6.50
N MET A 282 0.47 14.68 5.41
CA MET A 282 -0.29 14.29 4.22
C MET A 282 0.57 14.38 2.97
N GLY A 283 0.48 13.35 2.14
CA GLY A 283 1.21 13.25 0.88
C GLY A 283 0.39 12.55 -0.20
N GLY A 284 0.99 12.42 -1.38
CA GLY A 284 0.37 11.82 -2.56
C GLY A 284 -0.86 12.60 -3.02
N MET A 285 -1.76 11.91 -3.71
CA MET A 285 -2.94 12.54 -4.27
C MET A 285 -3.99 12.96 -3.24
N GLU A 286 -3.93 12.47 -2.00
CA GLU A 286 -4.82 12.96 -0.93
C GLU A 286 -4.58 14.45 -0.67
N LEU A 287 -3.32 14.89 -0.72
CA LEU A 287 -2.96 16.30 -0.58
C LEU A 287 -3.60 17.19 -1.66
N SER A 288 -3.87 16.64 -2.85
CA SER A 288 -4.53 17.40 -3.93
C SER A 288 -5.95 17.82 -3.58
N GLU A 289 -6.66 17.00 -2.78
CA GLU A 289 -8.01 17.32 -2.30
C GLU A 289 -7.96 18.37 -1.19
N LEU A 290 -6.96 18.28 -0.33
CA LEU A 290 -6.75 19.28 0.73
C LEU A 290 -6.42 20.66 0.14
N ASP A 291 -5.37 20.75 -0.69
CA ASP A 291 -4.83 22.01 -1.17
C ASP A 291 -5.53 22.52 -2.45
N GLY A 292 -6.28 21.66 -3.14
CA GLY A 292 -6.91 22.00 -4.42
C GLY A 292 -5.91 22.07 -5.57
N ALA A 293 -4.97 21.13 -5.64
CA ALA A 293 -3.97 21.02 -6.69
C ALA A 293 -4.51 20.31 -7.95
N ASN A 294 -3.86 20.51 -9.10
CA ASN A 294 -4.11 19.74 -10.31
C ASN A 294 -3.78 18.26 -10.09
N ARG A 295 -4.45 17.37 -10.85
CA ARG A 295 -4.08 15.95 -10.94
C ARG A 295 -3.09 15.69 -12.06
N MET A 296 -2.26 14.65 -11.94
CA MET A 296 -1.28 14.29 -12.98
C MET A 296 -1.72 13.13 -13.88
N GLY A 297 -2.72 12.33 -13.51
CA GLY A 297 -3.12 11.17 -14.31
C GLY A 297 -2.04 10.08 -14.33
N PRO A 298 -1.71 9.45 -15.48
CA PRO A 298 -0.88 8.25 -15.52
C PRO A 298 0.65 8.51 -15.51
N THR A 299 1.12 9.39 -14.62
CA THR A 299 2.55 9.58 -14.29
C THR A 299 2.73 9.52 -12.78
N PHE A 300 3.82 8.90 -12.32
CA PHE A 300 3.95 8.44 -10.93
C PHE A 300 5.11 9.07 -10.17
N GLY A 301 5.91 9.94 -10.80
CA GLY A 301 7.09 10.54 -10.20
C GLY A 301 6.76 11.30 -8.90
N ALA A 302 5.68 12.08 -8.93
CA ALA A 302 5.22 12.81 -7.76
C ALA A 302 4.79 11.92 -6.59
N MET A 303 4.19 10.75 -6.85
CA MET A 303 3.77 9.86 -5.76
C MET A 303 4.98 9.32 -5.01
N VAL A 304 6.01 8.93 -5.75
CA VAL A 304 7.25 8.40 -5.18
C VAL A 304 7.99 9.48 -4.40
N LEU A 305 8.22 10.64 -4.99
CA LEU A 305 8.97 11.72 -4.35
C LEU A 305 8.18 12.44 -3.24
N SER A 306 6.84 12.47 -3.33
CA SER A 306 5.99 12.88 -2.21
C SER A 306 6.13 11.92 -1.03
N GLY A 307 6.23 10.61 -1.27
CA GLY A 307 6.51 9.65 -0.19
C GLY A 307 7.87 9.88 0.47
N VAL A 308 8.91 10.16 -0.32
CA VAL A 308 10.23 10.56 0.20
C VAL A 308 10.12 11.84 1.05
N LYS A 309 9.38 12.84 0.56
CA LYS A 309 9.14 14.08 1.29
C LYS A 309 8.37 13.87 2.59
N ALA A 310 7.34 13.04 2.59
CA ALA A 310 6.58 12.70 3.80
C ALA A 310 7.47 12.04 4.86
N ALA A 311 8.41 11.18 4.44
CA ALA A 311 9.40 10.59 5.35
C ALA A 311 10.37 11.66 5.90
N GLU A 312 10.83 12.60 5.06
CA GLU A 312 11.66 13.73 5.50
C GLU A 312 10.94 14.59 6.54
N GLU A 313 9.67 14.91 6.32
CA GLU A 313 8.86 15.67 7.27
C GLU A 313 8.63 14.90 8.58
N ALA A 314 8.40 13.59 8.50
CA ALA A 314 8.28 12.74 9.68
C ALA A 314 9.55 12.79 10.54
N LEU A 315 10.74 12.70 9.91
CA LEU A 315 12.02 12.79 10.62
C LEU A 315 12.21 14.13 11.34
N LYS A 316 11.67 15.23 10.79
CA LYS A 316 11.78 16.57 11.41
C LYS A 316 10.91 16.73 12.64
N VAL A 317 9.68 16.22 12.60
CA VAL A 317 8.66 16.51 13.64
C VAL A 317 8.52 15.39 14.67
N PHE A 318 9.00 14.18 14.38
CA PHE A 318 8.71 12.99 15.20
C PHE A 318 9.04 13.16 16.68
N GLU A 319 10.24 13.63 17.03
CA GLU A 319 10.65 13.75 18.45
C GLU A 319 9.78 14.75 19.21
N ALA A 320 9.37 15.85 18.56
CA ALA A 320 8.45 16.82 19.16
C ALA A 320 7.07 16.21 19.42
N ARG A 321 6.49 15.51 18.42
CA ARG A 321 5.17 14.87 18.57
C ARG A 321 5.20 13.73 19.58
N LYS A 322 6.30 13.01 19.69
CA LYS A 322 6.51 11.98 20.70
C LYS A 322 6.53 12.57 22.11
N ALA A 323 7.24 13.69 22.31
CA ALA A 323 7.26 14.38 23.60
C ALA A 323 5.86 14.85 24.03
N GLU A 324 5.09 15.43 23.10
CA GLU A 324 3.70 15.87 23.34
C GLU A 324 2.73 14.73 23.69
N CYS A 325 3.08 13.46 23.44
CA CYS A 325 2.28 12.30 23.84
C CYS A 325 2.66 11.73 25.21
N LEU A 326 3.77 12.17 25.80
CA LEU A 326 4.21 11.75 27.14
C LEU A 326 3.62 12.63 28.26
N GLU A 327 3.13 13.82 27.90
CA GLU A 327 2.41 14.77 28.77
C GLU A 327 0.91 14.40 28.88
#